data_AF-A0A954L7T6-F1
#
_entry.id   AF-A0A954L7T6-F1
#
_cell.length_a   1.000
_cell.length_b   1.000
_cell.length_c   1.000
_cell.angle_alpha   90.00
_cell.angle_beta   90.00
_cell.angle_gamma   90.00
#
_symmetry.space_group_name_H-M   'P 1'
#
loop_
_entity.id
_entity.type
_entity.pdbx_description
1 polymer ?
#
loop_
_entity_poly.entity_id
_entity_poly.type
_entity_poly.pdbx_seq_one_letter_code
_entity_poly.pdbx_strand_id
1 'polypeptide(L)' 'MTAGRPRRIAVVGGGISGLAAAHRLIELSPSAQSPLEVSLFETSDRLGGVFG' A
#
# COMPACT_ATOMS: atom_id res chain seq x y z
N MET A 1 -9.40 -26.35 -2.20
CA MET A 1 -8.35 -25.41 -1.76
C MET A 1 -9.00 -24.04 -1.65
N THR A 2 -9.31 -23.56 -0.44
CA THR A 2 -9.82 -22.18 -0.27
C THR A 2 -8.65 -21.24 -0.37
N ALA A 3 -8.56 -20.46 -1.46
CA ALA A 3 -7.66 -19.32 -1.50
C ALA A 3 -8.05 -18.37 -0.36
N GLY A 4 -7.11 -18.06 0.53
CA GLY A 4 -7.33 -17.11 1.61
C GLY A 4 -7.70 -15.75 1.02
N ARG A 5 -8.68 -15.05 1.63
CA ARG A 5 -9.02 -13.68 1.19
C ARG A 5 -7.77 -12.79 1.27
N PRO A 6 -7.55 -11.89 0.30
CA PRO A 6 -6.42 -10.97 0.34
C PRO A 6 -6.46 -10.12 1.61
N ARG A 7 -5.29 -9.87 2.19
CA ARG A 7 -5.17 -8.94 3.31
C ARG A 7 -5.20 -7.53 2.74
N ARG A 8 -6.19 -6.74 3.17
CA ARG A 8 -6.39 -5.36 2.72
C ARG A 8 -5.71 -4.38 3.66
N ILE A 9 -4.93 -3.47 3.11
CA ILE A 9 -4.14 -2.50 3.86
C ILE A 9 -4.39 -1.10 3.30
N ALA A 10 -4.83 -0.18 4.16
CA ALA A 10 -4.96 1.23 3.83
C ALA A 10 -3.73 1.99 4.35
N VAL A 11 -3.06 2.72 3.46
CA VAL A 11 -2.00 3.67 3.79
C VAL A 11 -2.60 5.07 3.70
N VAL A 12 -2.51 5.85 4.78
CA VAL A 12 -3.04 7.22 4.84
C VAL A 12 -1.88 8.21 4.84
N GLY A 13 -1.87 9.09 3.84
CA GLY A 13 -0.80 10.02 3.52
C GLY A 13 0.07 9.53 2.36
N GLY A 14 0.19 10.37 1.33
CA GLY A 14 1.00 10.20 0.12
C GLY A 14 2.38 10.88 0.21
N GLY A 15 2.85 11.19 1.41
CA GLY A 15 4.23 11.63 1.66
C GLY A 15 5.26 10.50 1.52
N ILE A 16 6.55 10.82 1.72
CA ILE A 16 7.66 9.86 1.60
C ILE A 16 7.40 8.61 2.44
N SER A 17 6.98 8.77 3.70
CA SER A 17 6.71 7.63 4.59
C SER A 17 5.58 6.74 4.08
N GLY A 18 4.51 7.33 3.56
CA GLY A 18 3.37 6.57 3.02
C GLY A 18 3.71 5.84 1.73
N LEU A 19 4.41 6.50 0.82
CA LEU A 19 4.90 5.88 -0.42
C LEU A 19 5.88 4.74 -0.13
N ALA A 20 6.83 4.95 0.80
CA ALA A 20 7.77 3.92 1.21
C ALA A 20 7.07 2.72 1.85
N ALA A 21 6.06 2.96 2.70
CA ALA A 21 5.25 1.92 3.29
C ALA A 21 4.47 1.12 2.24
N ALA A 22 3.78 1.79 1.32
CA ALA A 22 3.04 1.16 0.23
C ALA A 22 3.97 0.33 -0.68
N HIS A 23 5.11 0.91 -1.07
CA HIS A 23 6.14 0.22 -1.86
C HIS A 23 6.63 -1.04 -1.14
N ARG A 24 6.95 -0.93 0.15
CA ARG A 24 7.44 -2.07 0.94
C ARG A 24 6.38 -3.16 1.10
N LEU A 25 5.12 -2.80 1.25
CA LEU A 25 4.01 -3.77 1.30
C LEU A 25 3.88 -4.53 -0.02
N ILE A 26 4.02 -3.86 -1.16
CA ILE A 26 3.99 -4.51 -2.47
C ILE A 26 5.14 -5.51 -2.60
N GLU A 27 6.37 -5.14 -2.22
CA GLU A 27 7.54 -6.03 -2.24
C GLU A 27 7.35 -7.27 -1.35
N LEU A 28 6.71 -7.08 -0.19
CA LEU A 28 6.48 -8.14 0.79
C LEU A 28 5.26 -9.01 0.44
N SER A 29 4.52 -8.69 -0.62
CA SER A 29 3.30 -9.42 -0.96
C SER A 29 3.62 -10.90 -1.20
N PRO A 30 3.08 -11.82 -0.38
CA PRO A 30 3.36 -13.24 -0.53
C PRO A 30 2.87 -13.77 -1.88
N SER A 31 3.65 -14.64 -2.51
CA SER A 31 3.26 -15.33 -3.73
C SER A 31 1.95 -16.11 -3.54
N ALA A 32 0.98 -15.87 -4.42
CA ALA A 32 -0.27 -16.58 -4.74
C ALA A 32 -1.25 -16.99 -3.61
N GLN A 33 -0.79 -17.23 -2.38
CA GLN A 33 -1.58 -17.88 -1.33
C GLN A 33 -2.28 -16.88 -0.40
N SER A 34 -1.76 -15.64 -0.32
CA SER A 34 -2.38 -14.53 0.42
C SER A 34 -1.91 -13.19 -0.15
N PRO A 35 -2.43 -12.78 -1.33
CA PRO A 35 -2.06 -11.50 -1.93
C PRO A 35 -2.40 -10.32 -1.00
N LEU A 36 -1.54 -9.30 -0.99
CA LEU A 36 -1.81 -8.04 -0.31
C LEU A 36 -2.54 -7.10 -1.27
N GLU A 37 -3.65 -6.51 -0.82
CA GLU A 37 -4.35 -5.45 -1.51
C GLU A 37 -4.04 -4.14 -0.78
N VAL A 38 -3.32 -3.24 -1.44
CA VAL A 38 -2.84 -1.99 -0.85
C VAL A 38 -3.59 -0.81 -1.48
N SER A 39 -4.20 0.04 -0.66
CA SER A 39 -4.83 1.30 -1.08
C SER A 39 -4.14 2.46 -0.38
N LEU A 40 -3.70 3.47 -1.15
CA LEU A 40 -3.12 4.70 -0.62
C LEU A 40 -4.12 5.85 -0.76
N PHE A 41 -4.32 6.60 0.32
CA PHE A 41 -5.19 7.77 0.35
C PHE A 41 -4.34 9.01 0.68
N GLU A 42 -4.45 10.04 -0.15
CA GLU A 42 -3.82 11.35 0.05
C GLU A 42 -4.90 12.42 -0.13
N THR A 43 -4.85 13.48 0.68
CA THR A 43 -5.81 14.59 0.61
C THR A 43 -5.50 15.56 -0.53
N SER A 44 -4.21 15.68 -0.88
CA SER A 44 -3.72 16.51 -1.97
C SER A 44 -3.98 15.87 -3.34
N ASP A 45 -3.90 16.69 -4.38
CA ASP A 45 -3.91 16.24 -5.78
C ASP A 45 -2.57 15.62 -6.22
N ARG A 46 -1.53 15.78 -5.40
CA ARG A 46 -0.18 15.27 -5.65
C ARG A 46 0.38 14.44 -4.50
N LEU A 47 1.26 13.52 -4.86
CA LEU A 47 2.09 12.73 -3.94
C LEU A 47 3.41 13.46 -3.65
N GLY A 48 4.09 13.08 -2.56
CA GLY A 48 5.39 13.65 -2.15
C GLY A 48 5.36 14.33 -0.79
N GLY A 49 4.16 14.54 -0.22
CA GLY A 49 4.01 15.19 1.09
C GLY A 49 4.55 16.61 1.04
N VAL A 50 5.40 16.98 1.99
CA VAL A 50 5.98 18.34 2.06
C VAL A 50 6.98 18.68 0.93
N PHE A 51 7.34 17.70 0.10
CA PHE A 51 8.33 17.86 -0.98
C PHE A 51 7.73 17.84 -2.39
N GLY A 52 6.43 17.55 -2.52
CA GLY A 52 5.73 17.33 -3.79
C GLY A 52 4.89 18.52 -4.24
#